data_AF-A0A7C3XAP6-F1
#
_entry.id   AF-A0A7C3XAP6-F1
#
_cell.length_a   1.000
_cell.length_b   1.000
_cell.length_c   1.000
_cell.angle_alpha   90.00
_cell.angle_beta   90.00
_cell.angle_gamma   90.00
#
_symmetry.space_group_name_H-M   'P 1'
#
loop_
_entity.id
_entity.type
_entity.pdbx_description
1 polymer ?
#
loop_
_entity_poly.entity_id
_entity_poly.type
_entity_poly.pdbx_seq_one_letter_code
_entity_poly.pdbx_strand_id
1 'polypeptide(L)' 'MLQDLPHMTIVGLIIVAIGIALALLPYILRRIPSFQLERLPPFLIWVYRSGDFVIATSPILILATLIIIALKILCR' A
#
# COMPACT_ATOMS: atom_id res chain seq x y z
N MET A 1 -7.30 -17.45 21.96
CA MET A 1 -6.19 -16.47 21.94
C MET A 1 -6.44 -15.32 20.97
N LEU A 2 -6.69 -15.56 19.67
CA LEU A 2 -7.05 -14.46 18.75
C LEU A 2 -8.52 -14.01 18.87
N GLN A 3 -9.39 -14.88 19.38
CA GLN A 3 -10.83 -14.62 19.59
C GLN A 3 -11.12 -13.77 20.84
N ASP A 4 -10.14 -13.59 21.73
CA ASP A 4 -10.25 -12.84 22.99
C ASP A 4 -9.81 -11.38 22.82
N LEU A 5 -9.35 -11.00 21.62
CA LEU A 5 -8.87 -9.66 21.34
C LEU A 5 -10.05 -8.70 21.13
N PRO A 6 -10.01 -7.49 21.71
CA PRO A 6 -11.03 -6.50 21.44
C PRO A 6 -11.06 -6.18 19.94
N HIS A 7 -12.26 -5.92 19.41
CA HIS A 7 -12.47 -5.77 17.96
C HIS A 7 -11.54 -4.73 17.32
N MET A 8 -11.19 -3.69 18.08
CA MET A 8 -10.25 -2.64 17.67
C MET A 8 -8.81 -3.16 17.47
N THR A 9 -8.38 -4.13 18.26
CA THR A 9 -7.06 -4.77 18.11
C THR A 9 -7.02 -5.69 16.90
N ILE A 10 -8.13 -6.37 16.58
CA ILE A 10 -8.23 -7.19 15.36
C ILE A 10 -8.10 -6.31 14.11
N VAL A 11 -8.80 -5.17 14.10
CA VAL A 11 -8.68 -4.17 13.01
C VAL A 11 -7.24 -3.65 12.91
N GLY A 12 -6.61 -3.33 14.03
CA GLY A 12 -5.20 -2.91 14.06
C GLY A 12 -4.25 -3.98 13.51
N LEU A 13 -4.46 -5.24 13.88
CA LEU A 13 -3.67 -6.37 13.39
C LEU A 13 -3.80 -6.55 11.88
N ILE A 14 -5.01 -6.42 11.34
CA ILE A 14 -5.27 -6.46 9.89
C ILE A 14 -4.53 -5.33 9.19
N ILE A 15 -4.58 -4.10 9.72
CA ILE A 15 -3.88 -2.94 9.14
C ILE A 15 -2.37 -3.16 9.14
N VAL A 16 -1.80 -3.67 10.24
CA VAL A 16 -0.37 -4.00 10.33
C VAL A 16 0.01 -5.07 9.31
N ALA A 17 -0.79 -6.14 9.17
CA ALA A 17 -0.55 -7.19 8.19
C ALA A 17 -0.59 -6.65 6.75
N ILE A 18 -1.54 -5.77 6.42
CA ILE A 18 -1.61 -5.09 5.12
C ILE A 18 -0.37 -4.21 4.90
N GLY A 19 0.06 -3.45 5.91
CA GLY A 19 1.27 -2.62 5.83
C GLY A 19 2.52 -3.44 5.55
N ILE A 20 2.68 -4.59 6.22
CA ILE A 20 3.78 -5.53 5.96
C ILE A 20 3.71 -6.08 4.54
N ALA A 21 2.53 -6.51 4.07
CA ALA A 21 2.35 -7.01 2.71
C ALA A 21 2.72 -5.96 1.65
N LEU A 22 2.30 -4.70 1.85
CA LEU A 22 2.66 -3.58 0.97
C LEU A 22 4.16 -3.27 1.02
N ALA A 23 4.81 -3.35 2.19
CA ALA A 23 6.25 -3.13 2.32
C ALA A 23 7.08 -4.24 1.65
N LEU A 24 6.59 -5.48 1.62
CA LEU A 24 7.23 -6.59 0.89
C LEU A 24 6.93 -6.60 -0.61
N LEU A 25 5.86 -5.94 -1.05
CA LEU A 25 5.46 -5.86 -2.46
C LEU A 25 6.61 -5.46 -3.41
N PRO A 26 7.43 -4.42 -3.17
CA PRO A 26 8.54 -4.07 -4.06
C PRO A 26 9.61 -5.16 -4.18
N TYR A 27 9.84 -5.94 -3.11
CA TYR A 27 10.78 -7.07 -3.16
C TYR A 27 10.25 -8.23 -4.00
N ILE A 28 8.95 -8.51 -3.90
CA ILE A 28 8.27 -9.52 -4.71
C ILE A 28 8.28 -9.11 -6.18
N LEU A 29 7.96 -7.84 -6.47
CA LEU A 29 7.97 -7.28 -7.84
C LEU A 29 9.37 -7.27 -8.48
N ARG A 30 10.44 -7.16 -7.68
CA ARG A 30 11.83 -7.28 -8.17
C ARG A 30 12.21 -8.71 -8.53
N ARG A 31 11.66 -9.72 -7.84
CA ARG A 31 12.00 -11.14 -8.04
C ARG A 31 11.18 -11.82 -9.14
N ILE A 32 10.01 -11.28 -9.46
CA ILE A 32 9.12 -11.82 -10.49
C ILE A 32 8.99 -10.81 -11.63
N PRO A 33 10.00 -10.70 -12.51
CA PRO A 33 9.95 -9.80 -13.67
C PRO A 33 8.85 -10.18 -14.68
N SER A 34 8.27 -11.37 -14.56
CA SER A 34 7.21 -11.92 -15.43
C SER A 34 5.80 -11.45 -15.08
N PHE A 35 5.58 -10.82 -13.92
CA PHE A 35 4.34 -10.07 -13.69
C PHE A 35 4.42 -8.80 -14.53
N GLN A 36 3.84 -8.86 -15.73
CA GLN A 36 3.61 -7.69 -16.57
C GLN A 36 2.81 -6.66 -15.77
N LEU A 37 3.54 -5.76 -15.11
CA LEU A 37 3.08 -4.48 -14.58
C LEU A 37 2.29 -3.68 -15.62
N GLU A 38 2.48 -3.98 -16.91
CA GLU A 38 1.74 -3.44 -18.04
C GLU A 38 0.23 -3.69 -17.98
N ARG A 39 -0.25 -4.69 -17.23
CA ARG A 39 -1.69 -4.97 -17.06
C ARG A 39 -2.30 -4.43 -15.77
N LEU A 40 -1.48 -3.92 -14.85
CA LEU A 40 -1.99 -3.30 -13.64
C LEU A 40 -2.37 -1.85 -13.96
N PRO A 41 -3.61 -1.44 -13.68
CA PRO A 41 -4.04 -0.10 -14.04
C PRO A 41 -3.16 0.95 -13.34
N PRO A 42 -2.71 2.00 -14.05
CA PRO A 42 -1.76 2.99 -13.55
C PRO A 42 -2.32 3.81 -12.36
N PHE A 43 -3.65 3.82 -12.18
CA PHE A 43 -4.30 4.41 -11.02
C PHE A 43 -4.08 3.62 -9.73
N LEU A 44 -3.83 2.31 -9.80
CA LEU A 44 -3.66 1.44 -8.64
C LEU A 44 -2.20 1.37 -8.18
N ILE A 45 -1.28 1.18 -9.14
CA ILE A 45 0.16 1.01 -8.87
C ILE A 45 0.95 1.73 -9.96
N TRP A 46 1.56 2.85 -9.60
CA TRP A 46 2.52 3.56 -10.44
C TRP A 46 3.92 3.05 -10.13
N VAL A 47 4.44 2.21 -11.02
CA VAL A 47 5.81 1.71 -10.91
C VAL A 47 6.68 2.44 -11.90
N TYR A 48 7.60 3.25 -11.39
CA TYR A 48 8.67 3.84 -12.15
C TYR A 48 9.87 2.89 -12.15
N ARG A 49 10.25 2.39 -13.32
CA ARG A 49 11.46 1.57 -13.53
C ARG A 49 12.46 2.39 -14.34
N SER A 50 13.63 2.67 -13.77
CA SER A 50 14.76 3.28 -14.47
C SER A 50 16.02 2.48 -14.17
N GLY A 51 16.50 1.71 -15.15
CA GLY A 51 17.61 0.76 -14.98
C GLY A 51 17.32 -0.26 -13.87
N ASP A 52 18.19 -0.31 -12.86
CA ASP A 52 18.06 -1.15 -11.65
C ASP A 52 17.14 -0.57 -10.56
N PHE A 53 16.66 0.67 -10.73
CA PHE A 53 15.80 1.32 -9.75
C PHE A 53 14.33 1.07 -10.06
N VAL A 54 13.66 0.36 -9.15
CA VAL A 54 12.20 0.14 -9.16
C VAL A 54 11.58 0.90 -8.00
N ILE A 55 10.82 1.95 -8.32
CA ILE A 55 10.00 2.72 -7.37
C ILE A 55 8.55 2.36 -7.64
N ALA A 56 7.94 1.58 -6.75
CA ALA A 56 6.52 1.26 -6.81
C ALA A 56 5.78 2.14 -5.80
N THR A 57 4.96 3.05 -6.29
CA THR A 57 4.09 3.93 -5.50
C THR A 57 2.64 3.70 -5.89
N SER A 58 1.70 3.86 -4.96
CA SER A 58 0.26 3.84 -5.27
C SER A 58 -0.25 5.28 -5.25
N PRO A 59 -0.50 5.93 -6.41
CA PRO A 59 -0.99 7.31 -6.48
C PRO A 59 -2.27 7.52 -5.67
N ILE A 60 -3.12 6.49 -5.61
CA ILE A 60 -4.39 6.50 -4.88
C ILE A 60 -4.19 6.54 -3.37
N LEU A 61 -3.18 5.83 -2.83
CA LEU A 61 -2.87 5.90 -1.40
C LEU A 61 -2.37 7.29 -1.01
N ILE A 62 -1.55 7.91 -1.85
CA ILE A 62 -1.04 9.27 -1.61
C ILE A 62 -2.20 10.26 -1.59
N LEU A 63 -3.10 10.17 -2.59
CA LEU A 63 -4.28 11.02 -2.68
C LEU A 63 -5.23 10.83 -1.50
N ALA A 64 -5.51 9.57 -1.12
CA ALA A 64 -6.36 9.25 0.04
C ALA A 64 -5.75 9.79 1.35
N THR A 65 -4.43 9.67 1.51
CA THR A 65 -3.72 10.22 2.67
C THR A 65 -3.86 11.74 2.72
N LEU A 66 -3.68 12.42 1.59
CA LEU A 66 -3.86 13.88 1.49
C LEU A 66 -5.29 14.30 1.84
N ILE A 67 -6.29 13.60 1.33
CA ILE A 67 -7.72 13.87 1.61
C ILE A 67 -8.02 13.68 3.10
N ILE A 68 -7.53 12.61 3.72
CA ILE A 68 -7.73 12.37 5.16
C ILE A 68 -7.05 13.45 6.00
N ILE A 69 -5.83 13.85 5.64
CA ILE A 69 -5.13 14.96 6.33
C ILE A 69 -5.92 16.27 6.17
N ALA A 70 -6.39 16.58 4.96
CA ALA A 70 -7.18 17.77 4.68
C ALA A 70 -8.51 17.78 5.47
N LEU A 71 -9.24 16.66 5.49
CA LEU A 71 -10.46 16.49 6.28
C LEU A 71 -10.19 16.65 7.78
N LYS A 72 -9.08 16.08 8.27
CA LYS A 72 -8.69 16.19 9.69
C LYS A 72 -8.35 17.63 10.08
N ILE A 73 -7.77 18.42 9.16
CA ILE A 73 -7.48 19.84 9.41
C ILE A 73 -8.75 20.69 9.31
N LEU A 74 -9.64 20.40 8.36
CA LEU A 74 -10.86 21.18 8.12
C LEU A 74 -11.98 20.86 9.15
N CYS A 75 -12.00 19.64 9.69
CA CYS A 75 -12.95 19.20 10.71
C CYS A 75 -12.39 19.33 12.14
N ARG A 76 -11.28 20.05 12.30
CA ARG A 76 -10.71 20.48 13.59
C ARG A 76 -11.20 21.88 13.93
#